data_AF-A0A2N2LMH6-F1
#
_entry.id   AF-A0A2N2LMH6-F1
#
_cell.length_a   1.000
_cell.length_b   1.000
_cell.length_c   1.000
_cell.angle_alpha   90.00
_cell.angle_beta   90.00
_cell.angle_gamma   90.00
#
_symmetry.space_group_name_H-M   'P 1'
#
loop_
_entity.id
_entity.type
_entity.pdbx_description
1 polymer ?
#
loop_
_entity_poly.entity_id
_entity_poly.type
_entity_poly.pdbx_seq_one_letter_code
_entity_poly.pdbx_strand_id
1 'polypeptide(L)'
;MFQGNVLSEVEGDVVHMDGDFHGAHCGDTWFLLHSTQFEALFGFAHLYEARTRDSLREIAAGLPFDDEDQLVEGMSGYVRLRRGIEEARRGGLFRRVNATQLKGFAEDEGLPVAFKKVGRGWQIVVPTDSQGRAALVRLLRDAFVESKLSQIKYVADSKRLRD
;
A
#
# COMPACT_ATOMS: atom_id res chain seq x y z
N MET A 1 29.21 -16.24 -18.28
CA MET A 1 28.17 -17.19 -18.74
C MET A 1 27.50 -17.69 -17.47
N PHE A 2 26.37 -17.08 -17.07
CA PHE A 2 25.71 -17.45 -15.81
C PHE A 2 24.90 -18.72 -16.03
N GLN A 3 25.32 -19.81 -15.39
CA GLN A 3 24.55 -21.05 -15.30
C GLN A 3 23.22 -20.73 -14.63
N GLY A 4 22.12 -21.13 -15.27
CA GLY A 4 20.79 -21.00 -14.71
C GLY A 4 20.73 -21.70 -13.35
N ASN A 5 20.30 -20.96 -12.33
CA ASN A 5 19.97 -21.53 -11.03
C ASN A 5 18.82 -22.51 -11.26
N VAL A 6 19.13 -23.80 -11.30
CA VAL A 6 18.14 -24.86 -11.18
C VAL A 6 17.60 -24.79 -9.77
N LEU A 7 16.37 -24.29 -9.66
CA LEU A 7 15.63 -24.23 -8.41
C LEU A 7 15.37 -25.66 -7.94
N SER A 8 15.87 -25.98 -6.74
CA SER A 8 15.38 -27.11 -5.97
C SER A 8 14.34 -26.57 -5.00
N GLU A 9 13.20 -27.25 -4.90
CA GLU A 9 12.20 -27.02 -3.87
C GLU A 9 12.87 -27.30 -2.52
N VAL A 10 13.22 -26.24 -1.78
CA VAL A 10 13.74 -26.39 -0.42
C VAL A 10 12.52 -26.50 0.47
N GLU A 11 12.28 -27.69 1.01
CA GLU A 11 11.39 -27.89 2.17
C GLU A 11 11.90 -27.00 3.30
N GLY A 12 11.32 -25.80 3.40
CA GLY A 12 11.60 -24.84 4.44
C GLY A 12 10.29 -24.23 4.87
N ASP A 13 9.98 -24.35 6.16
CA ASP A 13 8.82 -23.70 6.75
C ASP A 13 9.01 -22.18 6.68
N VAL A 14 8.37 -21.53 5.71
CA VAL A 14 8.30 -20.07 5.66
C VAL A 14 7.30 -19.62 6.72
N VAL A 15 7.79 -18.96 7.75
CA VAL A 15 6.95 -18.45 8.84
C VAL A 15 6.72 -16.96 8.63
N HIS A 16 5.45 -16.58 8.49
CA HIS A 16 5.04 -15.18 8.49
C HIS A 16 5.07 -14.67 9.95
N MET A 17 6.01 -13.79 10.25
CA MET A 17 6.19 -13.25 11.61
C MET A 17 5.42 -11.94 11.82
N ASP A 18 5.40 -11.08 10.79
CA ASP A 18 4.67 -9.80 10.75
C ASP A 18 4.45 -9.41 9.27
N GLY A 19 3.64 -8.37 8.98
CA GLY A 19 3.35 -7.93 7.61
C GLY A 19 4.58 -7.51 6.79
N ASP A 20 5.70 -7.21 7.46
CA ASP A 20 6.94 -6.68 6.87
C ASP A 20 8.12 -7.64 6.89
N PHE A 21 8.01 -8.78 7.57
CA PHE A 21 9.12 -9.69 7.80
C PHE A 21 8.74 -11.15 7.63
N HIS A 22 9.56 -11.86 6.88
CA HIS A 22 9.45 -13.29 6.64
C HIS A 22 10.65 -14.01 7.24
N GLY A 23 10.36 -15.05 8.03
CA GLY A 23 11.36 -16.01 8.47
C GLY A 23 11.53 -17.09 7.40
N ALA A 24 12.75 -17.29 6.92
CA ALA A 24 13.09 -18.43 6.08
C ALA A 24 14.07 -19.32 6.84
N HIS A 25 13.74 -20.61 6.96
CA HIS A 25 14.63 -21.61 7.52
C HIS A 25 15.34 -22.36 6.40
N CYS A 26 16.66 -22.45 6.44
CA CYS A 26 17.46 -23.19 5.47
C CYS A 26 18.58 -23.94 6.20
N GLY A 27 18.49 -25.27 6.26
CA GLY A 27 19.39 -26.10 7.06
C GLY A 27 19.22 -25.80 8.56
N ASP A 28 20.29 -25.39 9.23
CA ASP A 28 20.27 -24.98 10.65
C ASP A 28 20.20 -23.45 10.84
N THR A 29 20.02 -22.69 9.74
CA THR A 29 20.11 -21.22 9.75
C THR A 29 18.73 -20.58 9.54
N TRP A 30 18.43 -19.60 10.39
CA TRP A 30 17.25 -18.74 10.27
C TRP A 30 17.62 -17.41 9.63
N PHE A 31 16.91 -17.06 8.56
CA PHE A 31 16.97 -15.75 7.92
C PHE A 31 15.72 -14.96 8.30
N LEU A 32 15.92 -13.76 8.87
CA LEU A 32 14.87 -12.77 9.01
C LEU A 32 15.02 -11.74 7.89
N LEU A 33 14.10 -11.79 6.93
CA LEU A 33 14.16 -10.96 5.73
C LEU A 33 13.00 -9.99 5.71
N HIS A 34 13.28 -8.73 5.35
CA HIS A 34 12.22 -7.79 5.02
C HIS A 34 11.48 -8.28 3.75
N SER A 35 10.17 -8.06 3.63
CA SER A 35 9.36 -8.61 2.53
C SER A 35 9.93 -8.28 1.15
N THR A 36 10.51 -7.09 0.97
CA THR A 36 11.17 -6.70 -0.30
C THR A 36 12.43 -7.52 -0.61
N GLN A 37 13.19 -7.93 0.40
CA GLN A 37 14.38 -8.78 0.25
C GLN A 37 13.96 -10.23 0.01
N PHE A 38 12.93 -10.69 0.73
CA PHE A 38 12.32 -12.00 0.51
C PHE A 38 11.77 -12.12 -0.92
N GLU A 39 11.03 -11.12 -1.41
CA GLU A 39 10.53 -11.05 -2.80
C GLU A 39 11.66 -11.16 -3.83
N ALA A 40 12.78 -10.46 -3.61
CA ALA A 40 13.93 -10.47 -4.50
C ALA A 40 14.68 -11.82 -4.47
N LEU A 41 14.74 -12.47 -3.31
CA LEU A 41 15.41 -13.76 -3.12
C LEU A 41 14.62 -14.93 -3.70
N PHE A 42 13.29 -14.93 -3.56
CA PHE A 42 12.46 -16.08 -3.91
C PHE A 42 11.64 -15.93 -5.20
N GLY A 43 11.79 -14.83 -5.95
CA GLY A 43 11.27 -14.71 -7.32
C GLY A 43 9.76 -14.48 -7.46
N PHE A 44 9.04 -14.22 -6.37
CA PHE A 44 7.58 -14.02 -6.37
C PHE A 44 7.11 -12.61 -6.77
N ALA A 45 8.01 -11.75 -7.25
CA ALA A 45 7.71 -10.35 -7.56
C ALA A 45 6.48 -10.14 -8.47
N HIS A 46 6.24 -11.07 -9.39
CA HIS A 46 5.09 -11.07 -10.30
C HIS A 46 3.74 -11.34 -9.61
N LEU A 47 3.70 -12.21 -8.60
CA LEU A 47 2.48 -12.48 -7.82
C LEU A 47 2.08 -11.26 -6.99
N TYR A 48 3.07 -10.58 -6.40
CA TYR A 48 2.83 -9.35 -5.64
C TYR A 48 2.43 -8.19 -6.54
N GLU A 49 2.98 -8.10 -7.76
CA GLU A 49 2.55 -7.12 -8.76
C GLU A 49 1.10 -7.35 -9.18
N ALA A 50 0.72 -8.59 -9.47
CA ALA A 50 -0.66 -8.94 -9.82
C ALA A 50 -1.63 -8.56 -8.69
N ARG A 51 -1.30 -8.94 -7.45
CA ARG A 51 -2.08 -8.54 -6.28
C ARG A 51 -2.15 -7.02 -6.12
N THR A 52 -1.06 -6.30 -6.36
CA THR A 52 -1.03 -4.83 -6.28
C THR A 52 -1.95 -4.22 -7.35
N ARG A 53 -1.96 -4.76 -8.57
CA ARG A 53 -2.90 -4.34 -9.62
C ARG A 53 -4.35 -4.54 -9.18
N ASP A 54 -4.67 -5.69 -8.60
CA ASP A 54 -6.02 -5.98 -8.11
C ASP A 54 -6.44 -5.02 -6.99
N SER A 55 -5.52 -4.72 -6.07
CA SER A 55 -5.74 -3.73 -5.01
C SER A 55 -6.01 -2.33 -5.57
N LEU A 56 -5.27 -1.90 -6.60
CA LEU A 56 -5.46 -0.61 -7.26
C LEU A 56 -6.79 -0.54 -8.01
N ARG A 57 -7.19 -1.61 -8.71
CA ARG A 57 -8.49 -1.71 -9.38
C ARG A 57 -9.64 -1.61 -8.40
N GLU A 58 -9.52 -2.26 -7.24
CA GLU A 58 -10.53 -2.19 -6.19
C GLU A 58 -10.67 -0.76 -5.63
N ILE A 59 -9.56 -0.06 -5.44
CA ILE A 59 -9.56 1.35 -5.01
C ILE A 59 -10.17 2.25 -6.10
N ALA A 60 -9.79 2.06 -7.36
CA ALA A 60 -10.30 2.81 -8.52
C ALA A 60 -11.82 2.66 -8.66
N ALA A 61 -12.36 1.46 -8.43
CA ALA A 61 -13.81 1.24 -8.48
C ALA A 61 -14.60 2.05 -7.43
N GLY A 62 -13.97 2.48 -6.33
CA GLY A 62 -14.63 3.27 -5.28
C GLY A 62 -14.38 4.78 -5.35
N LEU A 63 -13.39 5.24 -6.10
CA LEU A 63 -13.02 6.65 -6.17
C LEU A 63 -12.81 7.10 -7.62
N PRO A 64 -13.26 8.31 -7.99
CA PRO A 64 -13.12 8.79 -9.36
C PRO A 64 -11.69 9.25 -9.63
N PHE A 65 -10.90 8.46 -10.35
CA PHE A 65 -9.61 8.87 -10.89
C PHE A 65 -9.79 9.47 -12.29
N ASP A 66 -8.84 10.31 -12.72
CA ASP A 66 -8.84 10.86 -14.08
C ASP A 66 -8.37 9.84 -15.13
N ASP A 67 -7.51 8.90 -14.73
CA ASP A 67 -7.01 7.80 -15.56
C ASP A 67 -6.77 6.52 -14.72
N GLU A 68 -7.71 5.59 -14.72
CA GLU A 68 -7.60 4.33 -13.95
C GLU A 68 -6.49 3.42 -14.48
N ASP A 69 -6.24 3.42 -15.79
CA ASP A 69 -5.19 2.60 -16.40
C ASP A 69 -3.82 3.11 -15.96
N GLN A 70 -3.63 4.44 -15.95
CA GLN A 70 -2.41 5.06 -15.44
C GLN A 70 -2.21 4.82 -13.94
N LEU A 71 -3.30 4.74 -13.15
CA LEU A 71 -3.19 4.37 -11.73
C LEU A 71 -2.62 2.96 -11.59
N VAL A 72 -3.20 1.98 -12.29
CA VAL A 72 -2.84 0.57 -12.18
C VAL A 72 -1.45 0.30 -12.74
N GLU A 73 -1.18 0.74 -13.97
CA GLU A 73 0.10 0.50 -14.64
C GLU A 73 1.21 1.38 -14.07
N GLY A 74 0.90 2.63 -13.74
CA GLY A 74 1.85 3.60 -13.21
C GLY A 74 2.25 3.34 -11.76
N MET A 75 1.53 2.51 -11.00
CA MET A 75 1.83 2.26 -9.58
C MET A 75 2.11 0.79 -9.24
N SER A 76 1.64 -0.19 -10.01
CA SER A 76 1.83 -1.63 -9.70
C SER A 76 3.30 -2.08 -9.68
N GLY A 77 4.15 -1.49 -10.53
CA GLY A 77 5.58 -1.76 -10.58
C GLY A 77 6.39 -1.15 -9.43
N TYR A 78 5.80 -0.28 -8.60
CA TYR A 78 6.51 0.43 -7.54
C TYR A 78 6.56 -0.39 -6.25
N VAL A 79 7.56 -1.26 -6.14
CA VAL A 79 7.79 -2.16 -4.98
C VAL A 79 7.66 -1.43 -3.63
N ARG A 80 8.23 -0.23 -3.50
CA ARG A 80 8.19 0.56 -2.25
C ARG A 80 6.78 1.00 -1.81
N LEU A 81 5.81 1.02 -2.73
CA LEU A 81 4.45 1.47 -2.47
C LEU A 81 3.45 0.31 -2.28
N ARG A 82 3.83 -0.93 -2.64
CA ARG A 82 2.93 -2.11 -2.62
C ARG A 82 2.24 -2.30 -1.28
N ARG A 83 3.00 -2.20 -0.18
CA ARG A 83 2.44 -2.33 1.17
C ARG A 83 1.41 -1.25 1.47
N GLY A 84 1.74 0.01 1.19
CA GLY A 84 0.83 1.14 1.41
C GLY A 84 -0.45 1.02 0.57
N ILE A 85 -0.37 0.47 -0.64
CA ILE A 85 -1.53 0.19 -1.50
C ILE A 85 -2.41 -0.90 -0.87
N GLU A 86 -1.83 -1.99 -0.37
CA GLU A 86 -2.58 -3.05 0.31
C GLU A 86 -3.18 -2.55 1.64
N GLU A 87 -2.47 -1.71 2.40
CA GLU A 87 -2.99 -1.03 3.59
C GLU A 87 -4.21 -0.17 3.23
N ALA A 88 -4.13 0.63 2.16
CA ALA A 88 -5.24 1.45 1.68
C ALA A 88 -6.45 0.60 1.28
N ARG A 89 -6.23 -0.51 0.58
CA ARG A 89 -7.29 -1.46 0.20
C ARG A 89 -7.98 -2.05 1.43
N ARG A 90 -7.21 -2.54 2.40
CA ARG A 90 -7.74 -3.15 3.64
C ARG A 90 -8.46 -2.13 4.51
N GLY A 91 -7.94 -0.91 4.61
CA GLY A 91 -8.55 0.18 5.37
C GLY A 91 -9.89 0.63 4.79
N GLY A 92 -10.15 0.38 3.50
CA GLY A 92 -11.45 0.57 2.87
C GLY A 92 -11.93 2.03 2.89
N LEU A 93 -11.02 3.00 3.01
CA LEU A 93 -11.35 4.43 3.07
C LEU A 93 -12.15 4.84 1.82
N PHE A 94 -11.70 4.39 0.65
CA PHE A 94 -12.31 4.60 -0.67
C PHE A 94 -13.77 4.16 -0.78
N ARG A 95 -14.28 3.33 0.14
CA ARG A 95 -15.69 2.91 0.17
C ARG A 95 -16.59 3.85 1.01
N ARG A 96 -15.98 4.71 1.82
CA ARG A 96 -16.65 5.52 2.87
C ARG A 96 -16.55 7.01 2.63
N VAL A 97 -15.52 7.45 1.90
CA VAL A 97 -15.27 8.87 1.61
C VAL A 97 -15.37 9.13 0.11
N ASN A 98 -15.86 10.31 -0.26
CA ASN A 98 -15.86 10.75 -1.66
C ASN A 98 -14.65 11.64 -1.99
N ALA A 99 -14.42 11.90 -3.28
CA ALA A 99 -13.30 12.70 -3.75
C ALA A 99 -13.30 14.15 -3.20
N THR A 100 -14.46 14.73 -2.91
CA THR A 100 -14.55 16.07 -2.31
C THR A 100 -13.97 16.08 -0.90
N GLN A 101 -14.29 15.07 -0.09
CA GLN A 101 -13.76 14.93 1.27
C GLN A 101 -12.24 14.68 1.25
N LEU A 102 -11.77 13.83 0.32
CA LEU A 102 -10.34 13.59 0.12
C LEU A 102 -9.59 14.85 -0.30
N LYS A 103 -10.19 15.65 -1.20
CA LYS A 103 -9.62 16.93 -1.62
C LYS A 103 -9.45 17.87 -0.44
N GLY A 104 -10.51 18.09 0.34
CA GLY A 104 -10.45 18.97 1.51
C GLY A 104 -9.39 18.53 2.51
N PHE A 105 -9.31 17.23 2.79
CA PHE A 105 -8.30 16.70 3.70
C PHE A 105 -6.87 16.82 3.14
N ALA A 106 -6.66 16.57 1.85
CA ALA A 106 -5.36 16.74 1.21
C ALA A 106 -4.88 18.20 1.27
N GLU A 107 -5.80 19.16 1.11
CA GLU A 107 -5.51 20.59 1.26
C GLU A 107 -5.18 20.98 2.70
N ASP A 108 -5.96 20.49 3.68
CA ASP A 108 -5.75 20.74 5.11
C ASP A 108 -4.38 20.20 5.60
N GLU A 109 -3.98 19.02 5.11
CA GLU A 109 -2.71 18.36 5.46
C GLU A 109 -1.53 18.79 4.57
N GLY A 110 -1.75 19.67 3.59
CA GLY A 110 -0.71 20.15 2.67
C GLY A 110 -0.10 19.03 1.79
N LEU A 111 -0.89 18.01 1.43
CA LEU A 111 -0.43 16.92 0.59
C LEU A 111 -0.41 17.35 -0.88
N PRO A 112 0.66 17.04 -1.63
CA PRO A 112 0.77 17.36 -3.05
C PRO A 112 -0.04 16.37 -3.92
N VAL A 113 -1.33 16.21 -3.64
CA VAL A 113 -2.26 15.39 -4.43
C VAL A 113 -3.17 16.32 -5.22
N ALA A 114 -3.12 16.19 -6.55
CA ALA A 114 -3.90 17.05 -7.44
C ALA A 114 -5.32 16.51 -7.65
N PHE A 115 -6.27 17.43 -7.80
CA PHE A 115 -7.67 17.13 -8.07
C PHE A 115 -8.16 17.97 -9.25
N LYS A 116 -8.94 17.35 -10.14
CA LYS A 116 -9.52 17.99 -11.32
C LYS A 116 -11.03 18.06 -11.17
N LYS A 117 -11.63 19.22 -11.47
CA LYS A 117 -13.09 19.37 -11.46
C LYS A 117 -13.69 18.83 -12.75
N VAL A 118 -14.68 17.94 -12.65
CA VAL A 118 -15.42 17.39 -13.80
C VAL A 118 -16.92 17.49 -13.51
N GLY A 119 -17.60 18.37 -14.25
CA GLY A 119 -18.99 18.72 -13.99
C GLY A 119 -19.18 19.28 -12.56
N ARG A 120 -20.00 18.58 -11.76
CA ARG A 120 -20.25 18.91 -10.35
C ARG A 120 -19.35 18.18 -9.36
N GLY A 121 -18.53 17.24 -9.83
CA GLY A 121 -17.66 16.40 -9.00
C GLY A 121 -16.17 16.74 -9.12
N TRP A 122 -15.37 16.02 -8.34
CA TRP A 122 -13.91 16.04 -8.38
C TRP A 122 -13.40 14.66 -8.78
N GLN A 123 -12.33 14.64 -9.59
CA GLN A 123 -11.52 13.47 -9.87
C GLN A 123 -10.14 13.63 -9.24
N ILE A 124 -9.57 12.53 -8.78
CA ILE A 124 -8.19 12.46 -8.29
C ILE A 124 -7.28 12.36 -9.51
N VAL A 125 -6.30 13.25 -9.62
CA VAL A 125 -5.32 13.21 -10.72
C VAL A 125 -4.23 12.22 -10.37
N VAL A 126 -3.99 11.24 -11.25
CA VAL A 126 -2.95 10.24 -11.03
C VAL A 126 -1.56 10.87 -11.18
N PRO A 127 -0.73 10.84 -10.13
CA PRO A 127 0.60 11.44 -10.17
C PRO A 127 1.57 10.61 -11.02
N THR A 128 2.39 11.31 -11.80
CA THR A 128 3.41 10.71 -12.67
C THR A 128 4.77 10.60 -11.99
N ASP A 129 5.04 11.42 -10.98
CA ASP A 129 6.28 11.45 -10.22
C ASP A 129 6.21 10.63 -8.93
N SER A 130 7.37 10.28 -8.38
CA SER A 130 7.47 9.42 -7.19
C SER A 130 6.93 10.06 -5.91
N GLN A 131 7.04 11.39 -5.76
CA GLN A 131 6.61 12.11 -4.58
C GLN A 131 5.09 12.20 -4.56
N GLY A 132 4.46 12.54 -5.68
CA GLY A 132 3.01 12.54 -5.84
C GLY A 132 2.41 11.16 -5.57
N ARG A 133 3.02 10.08 -6.10
CA ARG A 133 2.56 8.70 -5.83
C ARG A 133 2.61 8.34 -4.36
N ALA A 134 3.71 8.66 -3.67
CA ALA A 134 3.83 8.42 -2.25
C ALA A 134 2.79 9.22 -1.45
N ALA A 135 2.54 10.48 -1.82
CA ALA A 135 1.52 11.32 -1.20
C ALA A 135 0.10 10.76 -1.40
N LEU A 136 -0.22 10.31 -2.62
CA LEU A 136 -1.51 9.68 -2.93
C LEU A 136 -1.72 8.40 -2.11
N VAL A 137 -0.72 7.51 -2.04
CA VAL A 137 -0.81 6.29 -1.21
C VAL A 137 -0.98 6.66 0.26
N ARG A 138 -0.24 7.66 0.75
CA ARG A 138 -0.35 8.14 2.14
C ARG A 138 -1.76 8.65 2.45
N LEU A 139 -2.37 9.40 1.54
CA LEU A 139 -3.75 9.87 1.64
C LEU A 139 -4.74 8.69 1.70
N LEU A 140 -4.63 7.75 0.77
CA LEU A 140 -5.57 6.62 0.64
C LEU A 140 -5.53 5.65 1.83
N ARG A 141 -4.35 5.45 2.43
CA ARG A 141 -4.20 4.62 3.65
C ARG A 141 -4.54 5.35 4.94
N ASP A 142 -4.81 6.65 4.86
CA ASP A 142 -5.11 7.50 6.00
C ASP A 142 -4.05 7.44 7.13
N ALA A 143 -2.77 7.45 6.75
CA ALA A 143 -1.66 7.35 7.70
C ALA A 143 -1.35 8.69 8.38
N PHE A 144 -2.28 9.14 9.21
CA PHE A 144 -2.20 10.36 10.02
C PHE A 144 -2.57 10.03 11.46
N VAL A 145 -1.90 10.70 12.41
CA VAL A 145 -2.11 10.47 13.85
C VAL A 145 -3.52 10.85 14.28
N GLU A 146 -4.08 11.92 13.70
CA GLU A 146 -5.42 12.44 14.01
C GLU A 146 -6.24 12.64 12.73
N SER A 147 -6.55 11.55 12.03
CA SER A 147 -7.35 11.68 10.82
C SER A 147 -8.83 11.96 11.09
N LYS A 148 -9.34 13.01 10.45
CA LYS A 148 -10.78 13.33 10.39
C LYS A 148 -11.53 12.46 9.37
N LEU A 149 -10.83 11.73 8.50
CA LEU A 149 -11.43 10.90 7.44
C LEU A 149 -11.89 9.53 7.93
N SER A 150 -11.08 8.83 8.75
CA SER A 150 -11.43 7.49 9.22
C SER A 150 -12.40 7.48 10.40
N GLN A 151 -12.52 8.58 11.15
CA GLN A 151 -13.25 8.68 12.43
C GLN A 151 -12.83 7.61 13.46
N ILE A 152 -11.70 6.92 13.26
CA ILE A 152 -11.16 5.92 14.18
C ILE A 152 -10.48 6.67 15.33
N LYS A 153 -11.10 6.68 16.50
CA LYS A 153 -10.49 7.19 17.73
C LYS A 153 -9.55 6.13 18.31
N TYR A 154 -8.25 6.35 18.23
CA TYR A 154 -7.28 5.58 19.00
C TYR A 154 -7.32 6.07 20.45
N VAL A 155 -8.01 5.34 21.32
CA VAL A 155 -7.94 5.56 22.77
C VAL A 155 -6.70 4.84 23.27
N ALA A 156 -5.66 5.60 23.64
CA ALA A 156 -4.52 5.03 24.35
C ALA A 156 -4.97 4.62 25.75
N ASP A 157 -5.12 3.32 25.98
CA ASP A 157 -5.51 2.77 27.26
C ASP A 157 -4.33 2.88 28.25
N SER A 158 -4.14 4.07 28.81
CA SER A 158 -3.17 4.28 29.90
C SER A 158 -3.84 3.99 31.25
N LYS A 159 -3.96 2.70 31.58
CA LYS A 159 -4.14 2.28 32.97
C LYS A 159 -3.09 1.24 33.35
N ARG A 160 -1.92 1.74 33.75
CA ARG A 160 -1.15 1.10 34.83
C ARG A 160 -1.99 1.25 36.10
N LEU A 161 -2.76 0.22 36.43
CA LEU A 161 -3.18 -0.01 37.80
C LEU A 161 -1.90 -0.21 38.61
N ARG A 162 -1.62 0.76 39.48
CA ARG A 162 -0.68 0.59 40.58
C ARG A 162 -1.44 -0.20 41.64
N ASP A 163 -1.04 -1.44 41.87
CA ASP A 163 -1.18 -2.09 43.17
C ASP A 163 0.05 -1.75 44.03
#